data_AF-T0Y9R0-F1
#
_entry.id   AF-T0Y9R0-F1
#
_cell.length_a   1.000
_cell.length_b   1.000
_cell.length_c   1.000
_cell.angle_alpha   90.00
_cell.angle_beta   90.00
_cell.angle_gamma   90.00
#
_symmetry.space_group_name_H-M   'P 1'
#
loop_
_entity.id
_entity.type
_entity.pdbx_description
1 polymer ?
#
loop_
_entity_poly.entity_id
_entity_poly.type
_entity_poly.pdbx_seq_one_letter_code
_entity_poly.pdbx_strand_id
1 'polypeptide(L)'
;MKHFPNDLTAAFEQERRDNISKYPADENWREQSSRWLLRAFEQRYMYNFNWLGRPIIQTPIDIVAMQEIIWQVKPDLIIETGIAHGGSLIFSASMLAMLDYADAV
;
A
#
# COMPACT_ATOMS: atom_id res chain seq x y z
N MET A 1 24.06 -25.75 -7.15
CA MET A 1 22.61 -25.46 -7.17
C MET A 1 22.16 -25.46 -5.71
N LYS A 2 22.14 -24.31 -5.04
CA LYS A 2 21.73 -24.24 -3.62
C LYS A 2 20.21 -24.34 -3.58
N HIS A 3 19.72 -25.35 -2.88
CA HIS A 3 18.32 -25.52 -2.52
C HIS A 3 17.95 -24.35 -1.60
N PHE A 4 17.30 -23.31 -2.13
CA PHE A 4 16.63 -22.34 -1.28
C PHE A 4 15.37 -23.02 -0.75
N PRO A 5 15.16 -23.12 0.57
CA PRO A 5 13.96 -23.75 1.10
C PRO A 5 12.76 -22.89 0.69
N ASN A 6 11.85 -23.47 -0.10
CA ASN A 6 10.55 -22.90 -0.50
C ASN A 6 9.62 -22.57 0.71
N ASP A 7 10.11 -22.65 1.95
CA ASP A 7 9.33 -22.67 3.19
C ASP A 7 9.46 -21.37 4.00
N LEU A 8 10.51 -20.57 3.80
CA LEU A 8 10.69 -19.31 4.54
C LEU A 8 9.62 -18.27 4.20
N THR A 9 9.19 -18.22 2.94
CA THR A 9 8.12 -17.33 2.50
C THR A 9 6.77 -17.78 3.04
N ALA A 10 6.49 -19.09 3.03
CA ALA A 10 5.24 -19.64 3.55
C ALA A 10 5.09 -19.42 5.07
N ALA A 11 6.17 -19.63 5.82
CA ALA A 11 6.22 -19.38 7.25
C ALA A 11 5.99 -17.90 7.59
N PHE A 12 6.62 -16.98 6.84
CA PHE A 12 6.44 -15.54 7.05
C PHE A 12 5.02 -15.08 6.70
N GLU A 13 4.41 -15.61 5.64
CA GLU A 13 3.01 -15.33 5.31
C GLU A 13 2.05 -15.84 6.39
N GLN A 14 2.35 -16.99 7.00
CA GLN A 14 1.58 -17.46 8.15
C GLN A 14 1.75 -16.54 9.37
N GLU A 15 2.97 -16.10 9.67
CA GLU A 15 3.24 -15.14 10.74
C GLU A 15 2.47 -13.83 10.54
N ARG A 16 2.45 -13.29 9.31
CA ARG A 16 1.66 -12.10 8.97
C ARG A 16 0.17 -12.33 9.23
N ARG A 17 -0.38 -13.47 8.79
CA ARG A 17 -1.80 -13.82 9.06
C ARG A 17 -2.09 -13.90 10.54
N ASP A 18 -1.22 -14.56 11.32
CA ASP A 18 -1.39 -14.71 12.76
C ASP A 18 -1.32 -13.36 13.48
N ASN A 19 -0.43 -12.47 13.06
CA ASN A 19 -0.33 -11.11 13.59
C ASN A 19 -1.60 -10.29 13.28
N ILE A 20 -2.04 -10.28 12.01
CA ILE A 20 -3.23 -9.54 11.58
C ILE A 20 -4.49 -10.05 12.28
N SER A 21 -4.60 -11.36 12.50
CA SER A 21 -5.78 -11.97 13.13
C SER A 21 -6.05 -11.48 14.56
N LYS A 22 -5.02 -10.98 15.26
CA LYS A 22 -5.11 -10.49 16.64
C LYS A 22 -5.63 -9.05 16.73
N TYR A 23 -5.36 -8.22 15.72
CA TYR A 23 -5.67 -6.78 15.76
C TYR A 23 -7.16 -6.45 15.94
N PRO A 24 -8.13 -7.16 15.34
CA PRO A 24 -9.55 -6.83 15.52
C PRO A 24 -10.07 -7.03 16.96
N ALA A 25 -9.48 -7.98 17.69
CA ALA A 25 -9.87 -8.33 19.06
C ALA A 25 -9.14 -7.50 20.13
N ASP A 26 -8.04 -6.82 19.76
CA ASP A 26 -7.33 -5.90 20.64
C ASP A 26 -7.99 -4.51 20.61
N GLU A 27 -8.80 -4.22 21.63
CA GLU A 27 -9.49 -2.94 21.77
C GLU A 27 -8.52 -1.76 21.87
N ASN A 28 -7.40 -1.92 22.57
CA ASN A 28 -6.42 -0.86 22.77
C ASN A 28 -5.71 -0.52 21.46
N TRP A 29 -5.32 -1.54 20.69
CA TRP A 29 -4.75 -1.37 19.35
C TRP A 29 -5.68 -0.58 18.44
N ARG A 30 -6.97 -0.94 18.43
CA ARG A 30 -7.98 -0.27 17.59
C ARG A 30 -8.20 1.18 17.98
N GLU A 31 -8.29 1.46 19.29
CA GLU A 31 -8.46 2.82 19.80
C GLU A 31 -7.26 3.69 19.42
N GLN A 32 -6.04 3.21 19.67
CA GLN A 32 -4.81 3.94 19.36
C GLN A 32 -4.66 4.20 17.86
N SER A 33 -4.91 3.17 17.04
CA SER A 33 -4.86 3.28 15.57
C SER A 33 -5.83 4.33 15.05
N SER A 34 -7.07 4.33 15.54
CA SER A 34 -8.11 5.29 15.13
C SER A 34 -7.77 6.70 15.60
N ARG A 35 -7.34 6.87 16.85
CA ARG A 35 -6.95 8.16 17.41
C ARG A 35 -5.76 8.76 16.69
N TRP A 36 -4.75 7.96 16.39
CA TRP A 36 -3.60 8.41 15.61
C TRP A 36 -4.02 8.85 14.22
N LEU A 37 -4.84 8.07 13.52
CA LEU A 37 -5.28 8.38 12.16
C LEU A 37 -6.03 9.71 12.13
N LEU A 38 -7.00 9.91 13.04
CA LEU A 38 -7.73 11.19 13.18
C LEU A 38 -6.77 12.36 13.42
N ARG A 39 -5.81 12.19 14.35
CA ARG A 39 -4.81 13.22 14.63
C ARG A 39 -3.92 13.52 13.42
N ALA A 40 -3.54 12.50 12.65
CA ALA A 40 -2.75 12.64 11.45
C ALA A 40 -3.51 13.46 10.38
N PHE A 41 -4.81 13.22 10.21
CA PHE A 41 -5.68 14.04 9.35
C PHE A 41 -5.71 15.51 9.82
N GLU A 42 -5.96 15.76 11.10
CA GLU A 42 -5.99 17.12 11.68
C GLU A 42 -4.69 17.89 11.44
N GLN A 43 -3.55 17.19 11.57
CA GLN A 43 -2.21 17.78 11.43
C GLN A 43 -1.74 17.82 9.97
N ARG A 44 -2.60 17.50 9.00
CA ARG A 44 -2.27 17.45 7.57
C ARG A 44 -1.07 16.55 7.26
N TYR A 45 -0.90 15.46 8.01
CA TYR A 45 0.22 14.53 7.86
C TYR A 45 0.35 14.02 6.40
N MET A 46 -0.78 13.67 5.78
CA MET A 46 -0.86 13.13 4.42
C MET A 46 -0.46 14.14 3.33
N TYR A 47 -0.35 15.43 3.64
CA TYR A 47 0.07 16.46 2.67
C TYR A 47 1.60 16.46 2.47
N ASN A 48 2.35 15.73 3.29
CA ASN A 48 3.81 15.81 3.32
C ASN A 48 4.50 14.75 2.44
N PHE A 49 3.73 13.98 1.68
CA PHE A 49 4.25 12.91 0.83
C PHE A 49 4.22 13.27 -0.65
N ASN A 50 5.24 12.79 -1.36
CA ASN A 50 5.35 12.90 -2.80
C ASN A 50 5.52 11.51 -3.42
N TRP A 51 4.88 11.28 -4.56
CA TRP A 51 5.19 10.17 -5.45
C TRP A 51 5.92 10.68 -6.68
N LEU A 52 7.16 10.22 -6.88
CA LEU A 52 8.03 10.66 -7.99
C LEU A 52 8.11 12.20 -8.14
N GLY A 53 8.16 12.91 -7.01
CA GLY A 53 8.22 14.38 -6.98
C GLY A 53 6.87 15.11 -7.09
N ARG A 54 5.74 14.38 -7.19
CA ARG A 54 4.40 14.96 -7.23
C ARG A 54 3.64 14.73 -5.90
N PRO A 55 2.99 15.75 -5.31
CA PRO A 55 2.25 15.57 -4.05
C PRO A 55 1.13 14.52 -4.16
N ILE A 56 1.12 13.57 -3.22
CA ILE A 56 0.14 12.48 -3.12
C ILE A 56 -0.56 12.54 -1.76
N ILE A 57 -1.84 12.98 -1.76
CA ILE A 57 -2.60 13.17 -0.52
C ILE A 57 -3.29 11.86 -0.14
N GLN A 58 -2.47 10.89 0.29
CA GLN A 58 -2.92 9.57 0.75
C GLN A 58 -2.08 9.16 1.95
N THR A 59 -2.57 8.25 2.78
CA THR A 59 -1.72 7.71 3.85
C THR A 59 -0.64 6.81 3.22
N PRO A 60 0.56 6.71 3.81
CA PRO A 60 1.56 5.75 3.35
C PRO A 60 1.05 4.31 3.33
N ILE A 61 0.13 3.98 4.25
CA ILE A 61 -0.52 2.65 4.33
C ILE A 61 -1.38 2.41 3.09
N ASP A 62 -2.19 3.40 2.67
CA ASP A 62 -3.03 3.29 1.46
C ASP A 62 -2.19 3.18 0.19
N ILE A 63 -1.06 3.89 0.12
CA ILE A 63 -0.14 3.84 -1.03
C ILE A 63 0.44 2.41 -1.17
N VAL A 64 0.89 1.81 -0.06
CA VAL A 64 1.41 0.43 -0.06
C VAL A 64 0.30 -0.57 -0.38
N ALA A 65 -0.87 -0.43 0.24
CA ALA A 65 -2.00 -1.33 -0.03
C ALA A 65 -2.42 -1.28 -1.51
N MET A 66 -2.51 -0.10 -2.09
CA MET A 66 -2.84 0.05 -3.51
C MET A 66 -1.73 -0.52 -4.41
N GLN A 67 -0.46 -0.36 -4.03
CA GLN A 67 0.65 -0.96 -4.76
C GLN A 67 0.56 -2.49 -4.77
N GLU A 68 0.32 -3.11 -3.62
CA GLU A 68 0.13 -4.55 -3.50
C GLU A 68 -1.07 -5.05 -4.32
N ILE A 69 -2.20 -4.33 -4.25
CA ILE A 69 -3.42 -4.65 -5.04
C ILE A 69 -3.12 -4.57 -6.54
N ILE A 70 -2.52 -3.48 -7.03
CA ILE A 70 -2.19 -3.34 -8.45
C ILE A 70 -1.22 -4.45 -8.89
N TRP A 71 -0.23 -4.76 -8.06
CA TRP A 71 0.73 -5.82 -8.35
C TRP A 71 0.09 -7.21 -8.39
N GLN A 72 -0.84 -7.51 -7.48
CA GLN A 72 -1.53 -8.79 -7.43
C GLN A 72 -2.55 -8.94 -8.55
N VAL A 73 -3.32 -7.89 -8.83
CA VAL A 73 -4.44 -7.91 -9.79
C VAL A 73 -3.97 -7.75 -11.22
N LYS A 74 -2.85 -7.05 -11.46
CA LYS A 74 -2.31 -6.75 -12.78
C LYS A 74 -3.36 -6.11 -13.73
N PRO A 75 -3.99 -4.98 -13.35
CA PRO A 75 -5.07 -4.39 -14.15
C PRO A 75 -4.55 -3.75 -15.44
N ASP A 76 -5.33 -3.81 -16.52
CA ASP A 76 -5.08 -3.06 -17.76
C ASP A 76 -5.52 -1.58 -17.67
N LEU A 77 -6.45 -1.26 -16.75
CA LEU A 77 -7.05 0.07 -16.60
C LEU A 77 -7.34 0.36 -15.13
N ILE A 78 -6.93 1.55 -14.68
CA ILE A 78 -7.29 2.11 -13.37
C ILE A 78 -8.09 3.39 -13.61
N ILE A 79 -9.29 3.45 -13.04
CA ILE A 79 -10.14 4.64 -13.06
C ILE A 79 -10.14 5.25 -11.66
N GLU A 80 -9.65 6.48 -11.55
CA GLU A 80 -9.66 7.26 -10.32
C GLU A 80 -10.63 8.45 -10.45
N THR A 81 -11.52 8.60 -9.47
CA THR A 81 -12.44 9.73 -9.40
C THR A 81 -12.02 10.68 -8.28
N GLY A 82 -11.87 11.97 -8.60
CA GLY A 82 -11.46 13.00 -7.64
C GLY A 82 -9.95 13.21 -7.61
N ILE A 83 -9.48 14.18 -8.39
CA ILE A 83 -8.04 14.46 -8.52
C ILE A 83 -7.70 15.69 -7.66
N ALA A 84 -6.86 15.51 -6.65
CA ALA A 84 -6.26 16.60 -5.89
C ALA A 84 -5.04 17.17 -6.64
N HIS A 85 -3.82 17.01 -6.10
CA HIS A 85 -2.60 17.44 -6.78
C HIS A 85 -2.10 16.46 -7.86
N GLY A 86 -2.75 15.30 -8.03
CA GLY A 86 -2.46 14.33 -9.08
C GLY A 86 -1.32 13.34 -8.78
N GLY A 87 -0.79 13.30 -7.55
CA GLY A 87 0.22 12.30 -7.18
C GLY A 87 -0.28 10.86 -7.26
N SER A 88 -1.55 10.61 -6.92
CA SER A 88 -2.22 9.31 -7.05
C SER A 88 -2.37 8.85 -8.50
N LEU A 89 -2.60 9.79 -9.42
CA LEU A 89 -2.61 9.52 -10.87
C LEU A 89 -1.22 9.13 -11.38
N ILE A 90 -0.18 9.87 -10.98
CA ILE A 90 1.20 9.53 -11.32
C ILE A 90 1.58 8.17 -10.74
N PHE A 91 1.14 7.88 -9.50
CA PHE A 91 1.31 6.57 -8.88
C PHE A 91 0.70 5.45 -9.72
N SER A 92 -0.60 5.54 -10.03
CA SER A 92 -1.31 4.54 -10.83
C SER A 92 -0.65 4.34 -12.20
N ALA A 93 -0.31 5.43 -12.90
CA ALA A 93 0.36 5.36 -14.21
C ALA A 93 1.76 4.72 -14.12
N SER A 94 2.54 5.06 -13.10
CA SER A 94 3.88 4.47 -12.90
C SER A 94 3.81 2.99 -12.54
N MET A 95 2.77 2.56 -11.83
CA MET A 95 2.53 1.16 -11.54
C MET A 95 2.16 0.39 -12.81
N LEU A 96 1.25 0.90 -13.64
CA LEU A 96 0.91 0.28 -14.93
C LEU A 96 2.15 0.15 -15.83
N ALA A 97 2.95 1.21 -15.94
CA ALA A 97 4.20 1.17 -16.70
C ALA A 97 5.22 0.14 -16.14
N MET A 98 5.24 -0.07 -14.82
CA MET A 98 6.07 -1.11 -14.20
C MET A 98 5.57 -2.51 -14.52
N LEU A 99 4.25 -2.72 -14.63
CA LEU A 99 3.68 -3.98 -15.06
C LEU A 99 4.07 -4.29 -16.50
N ASP A 100 3.90 -3.32 -17.41
CA ASP A 100 4.30 -3.46 -18.82
C ASP A 100 5.79 -3.82 -18.95
N TYR A 101 6.64 -3.17 -18.15
CA TYR A 101 8.07 -3.48 -18.14
C TYR A 101 8.34 -4.91 -17.64
N ALA A 102 7.70 -5.33 -16.55
CA ALA A 102 7.89 -6.66 -15.97
C ALA A 102 7.42 -7.79 -16.92
N ASP A 103 6.38 -7.55 -17.72
CA ASP A 103 5.90 -8.51 -18.71
C ASP A 103 6.81 -8.58 -19.95
N ALA A 104 7.58 -7.51 -20.22
CA ALA A 104 8.48 -7.42 -21.36
C ALA A 104 9.87 -8.05 -21.14
N VAL A 105 10.28 -8.31 -19.89
CA VAL A 105 11.63 -8.79 -19.52
C VAL A 105 11.68 -10.21 -18.98
#